data_AF-F2N7R2-F1
#
_entry.id   AF-F2N7R2-F1
#
_cell.length_a   1.000
_cell.length_b   1.000
_cell.length_c   1.000
_cell.angle_alpha   90.00
_cell.angle_beta   90.00
_cell.angle_gamma   90.00
#
_symmetry.space_group_name_H-M   'P 1'
#
loop_
_entity.id
_entity.type
_entity.pdbx_description
1 polymer ?
#
loop_
_entity_poly.entity_id
_entity_poly.type
_entity_poly.pdbx_seq_one_letter_code
_entity_poly.pdbx_strand_id
1 'polypeptide(L)'
;MDEATDEAEERTRGKLDEITRLCLDSLGEGTWAIVLWLLVWQLASFLIGSSLILAGPFQVLVALLRLLPTAAFWSIIASSGARILTGCLIGYLVALTLAALAYRAHTVRELLQPAMSVAKGTPIVCVIVVLLIWFGSESVSSISVFLLVLPAIYFSVLEGLDRLDPAMRELFFVFRIRGLQRQLAYVWPGVLPYLVATSETAISMSWKAGIAAELIGVPAGTIGERIYQSKILLETPDLFAWTAAVVLMAWACERAFITLLRHSAPASIRLAARLRPNRVAEPPGEIQARDLLIGYGETAVACAPSFELPAPEILCLSAPSGSGKTTLLKTIAGIIEPLDGNIEAPASMSMEFQDARLIDELSCVDNVLLVSARDLTRDEVCGLIEEILPEQVADAAAGELSGGQQRRLELVRALAAPSSVVLLDEPFAGLDDAARTAALDYIDRHLEGRTLIIATHDVRDADELGALVLSIAGA
;
A
#
# COMPACT_ATOMS: atom_id res chain seq x y z
N MET A 1 41.39 46.85 12.50
CA MET A 1 41.73 45.63 11.74
C MET A 1 41.56 44.39 12.61
N ASP A 2 41.66 44.50 13.94
CA ASP A 2 41.40 43.40 14.89
C ASP A 2 39.92 43.04 15.09
N GLU A 3 38.99 44.00 15.11
CA GLU A 3 37.55 43.70 15.37
C GLU A 3 36.87 42.84 14.29
N ALA A 4 37.26 43.01 13.02
CA ALA A 4 36.65 42.26 11.92
C ALA A 4 37.13 40.79 11.84
N THR A 5 38.30 40.49 12.43
CA THR A 5 38.85 39.14 12.52
C THR A 5 38.26 38.36 13.69
N ASP A 6 38.01 39.01 14.83
CA ASP A 6 37.36 38.39 16.00
C ASP A 6 35.90 38.00 15.69
N GLU A 7 35.14 38.89 15.03
CA GLU A 7 33.75 38.57 14.62
C GLU A 7 33.69 37.42 13.59
N ALA A 8 34.70 37.27 12.74
CA ALA A 8 34.77 36.19 11.78
C ALA A 8 35.11 34.85 12.45
N GLU A 9 36.01 34.84 13.44
CA GLU A 9 36.33 33.63 14.21
C GLU A 9 35.18 33.18 15.09
N GLU A 10 34.48 34.11 15.77
CA GLU A 10 33.35 33.80 16.64
C GLU A 10 32.14 33.26 15.85
N ARG A 11 31.89 33.80 14.66
CA ARG A 11 30.84 33.32 13.74
C ARG A 11 31.17 31.96 13.10
N THR A 12 32.46 31.65 12.94
CA THR A 12 32.92 30.34 12.46
C THR A 12 32.84 29.29 13.57
N ARG A 13 33.16 29.68 14.82
CA ARG A 13 33.04 28.83 16.01
C ARG A 13 31.59 28.49 16.35
N GLY A 14 30.68 29.47 16.26
CA GLY A 14 29.23 29.26 16.42
C GLY A 14 28.64 28.31 15.37
N LYS A 15 29.05 28.44 14.09
CA LYS A 15 28.65 27.49 13.04
C LYS A 15 29.23 26.09 13.23
N LEU A 16 30.45 25.98 13.76
CA LEU A 16 31.06 24.69 14.06
C LEU A 16 30.32 24.00 15.22
N ASP A 17 29.97 24.72 16.28
CA ASP A 17 29.20 24.19 17.42
C ASP A 17 27.77 23.81 17.03
N GLU A 18 27.14 24.55 16.12
CA GLU A 18 25.81 24.25 15.59
C GLU A 18 25.83 22.99 14.70
N ILE A 19 26.85 22.84 13.84
CA ILE A 19 27.06 21.62 13.05
C ILE A 19 27.42 20.42 13.96
N THR A 20 28.18 20.65 15.03
CA THR A 20 28.55 19.60 15.99
C THR A 20 27.35 19.15 16.82
N ARG A 21 26.46 20.07 17.22
CA ARG A 21 25.17 19.76 17.86
C ARG A 21 24.22 19.03 16.92
N LEU A 22 24.07 19.49 15.67
CA LEU A 22 23.26 18.80 14.66
C LEU A 22 23.78 17.38 14.35
N CYS A 23 25.09 17.17 14.33
CA CYS A 23 25.68 15.84 14.20
C CYS A 23 25.48 14.96 15.45
N LEU A 24 25.59 15.53 16.66
CA LEU A 24 25.39 14.82 17.92
C LEU A 24 23.91 14.45 18.16
N ASP A 25 22.97 15.32 17.80
CA ASP A 25 21.53 15.06 17.92
C ASP A 25 21.05 14.01 16.92
N SER A 26 21.63 13.95 15.71
CA SER A 26 21.35 12.87 14.73
C SER A 26 21.91 11.50 15.16
N LEU A 27 22.93 11.49 16.03
CA LEU A 27 23.54 10.27 16.61
C LEU A 27 22.87 9.83 17.93
N GLY A 28 21.80 10.49 18.38
CA GLY A 28 21.35 10.49 19.78
C GLY A 28 20.49 9.31 20.28
N GLU A 29 19.63 8.71 19.45
CA GLU A 29 18.70 7.67 19.95
C GLU A 29 19.21 6.24 19.64
N GLY A 30 19.96 5.67 20.59
CA GLY A 30 20.34 4.25 20.58
C GLY A 30 21.81 3.94 20.30
N THR A 31 22.61 4.91 19.84
CA THR A 31 24.06 4.71 19.63
C THR A 31 24.79 4.37 20.93
N TRP A 32 24.37 4.99 22.04
CA TRP A 32 24.89 4.67 23.38
C TRP A 32 24.63 3.20 23.76
N ALA A 33 23.51 2.62 23.32
CA ALA A 33 23.17 1.24 23.61
C ALA A 33 24.06 0.27 22.82
N ILE A 34 24.40 0.60 21.56
CA ILE A 34 25.37 -0.15 20.77
C ILE A 34 26.75 -0.11 21.46
N VAL A 35 27.20 1.08 21.87
CA VAL A 35 28.48 1.24 22.59
C VAL A 35 28.49 0.45 23.89
N LEU A 36 27.40 0.49 24.68
CA LEU A 36 27.26 -0.30 25.90
C LEU A 36 27.46 -1.80 25.64
N TRP A 37 26.76 -2.36 24.64
CA TRP A 37 26.88 -3.78 24.31
C TRP A 37 28.26 -4.17 23.79
N LEU A 38 28.93 -3.28 23.03
CA LEU A 38 30.32 -3.49 22.61
C LEU A 38 31.28 -3.47 23.82
N LEU A 39 31.08 -2.58 24.79
CA LEU A 39 31.87 -2.55 26.03
C LEU A 39 31.65 -3.81 26.88
N VAL A 40 30.41 -4.28 27.00
CA VAL A 40 30.08 -5.53 27.70
C VAL A 40 30.79 -6.72 27.03
N TRP A 41 30.77 -6.80 25.69
CA TRP A 41 31.47 -7.85 24.96
C TRP A 41 32.99 -7.75 25.13
N GLN A 42 33.56 -6.53 25.07
CA GLN A 42 34.99 -6.32 25.30
C GLN A 42 35.42 -6.71 26.71
N LEU A 43 34.62 -6.39 27.73
CA LEU A 43 34.87 -6.78 29.11
C LEU A 43 34.79 -8.30 29.27
N ALA A 44 33.78 -8.96 28.68
CA ALA A 44 33.65 -10.40 28.71
C ALA A 44 34.85 -11.11 28.06
N SER A 45 35.32 -10.63 26.91
CA SER A 45 36.52 -11.16 26.24
C SER A 45 37.77 -11.01 27.11
N PHE A 46 37.93 -9.86 27.76
CA PHE A 46 39.03 -9.62 28.70
C PHE A 46 39.00 -10.57 29.91
N LEU A 47 37.82 -10.79 30.50
CA LEU A 47 37.64 -11.68 31.66
C LEU A 47 37.92 -13.16 31.34
N ILE A 48 37.59 -13.62 30.13
CA ILE A 48 37.86 -15.00 29.70
C ILE A 48 39.36 -15.21 29.44
N GLY A 49 40.09 -14.17 29.04
CA GLY A 49 41.56 -14.20 28.91
C GLY A 49 42.11 -15.09 27.78
N SER A 50 41.24 -15.70 26.97
CA SER A 50 41.61 -16.58 25.85
C SER A 50 40.88 -16.17 24.57
N SER A 51 41.63 -15.69 23.58
CA SER A 51 41.11 -15.31 22.26
C SER A 51 40.58 -16.50 21.45
N LEU A 52 41.00 -17.73 21.80
CA LEU A 52 40.45 -18.96 21.21
C LEU A 52 38.99 -19.17 21.60
N ILE A 53 38.57 -18.72 22.79
CA ILE A 53 37.21 -18.93 23.30
C ILE A 53 36.30 -17.75 22.93
N LEU A 54 36.74 -16.51 23.19
CA LEU A 54 35.96 -15.32 22.88
C LEU A 54 36.86 -14.18 22.39
N ALA A 55 36.85 -13.95 21.08
CA ALA A 55 37.49 -12.78 20.50
C ALA A 55 36.73 -11.50 20.91
N GLY A 56 37.47 -10.46 21.28
CA GLY A 56 36.88 -9.16 21.61
C GLY A 56 36.48 -8.37 20.35
N PRO A 57 35.54 -7.41 20.46
CA PRO A 57 35.08 -6.61 19.33
C PRO A 57 36.20 -5.90 18.58
N PHE A 58 37.26 -5.46 19.28
CA PHE A 58 38.42 -4.84 18.63
C PHE A 58 39.17 -5.83 17.71
N GLN A 59 39.38 -7.08 18.16
CA GLN A 59 40.04 -8.10 17.35
C GLN A 59 39.19 -8.48 16.13
N VAL A 60 37.87 -8.56 16.32
CA VAL A 60 36.90 -8.81 15.25
C VAL A 60 36.90 -7.67 14.23
N LEU A 61 36.95 -6.42 14.68
CA LEU A 61 37.04 -5.24 13.81
C LEU A 61 38.32 -5.25 12.99
N VAL A 62 39.47 -5.55 13.61
CA VAL A 62 40.75 -5.66 12.90
C VAL A 62 40.72 -6.77 11.85
N ALA A 63 40.14 -7.93 12.17
CA ALA A 63 39.96 -9.03 11.23
C ALA A 63 39.05 -8.59 10.06
N LEU A 64 37.93 -7.93 10.34
CA LEU A 64 37.03 -7.42 9.31
C LEU A 64 37.71 -6.38 8.39
N LEU A 65 38.44 -5.43 8.97
CA LEU A 65 39.21 -4.43 8.22
C LEU A 65 40.29 -5.05 7.33
N ARG A 66 40.83 -6.20 7.71
CA ARG A 66 41.78 -6.97 6.88
C ARG A 66 41.08 -7.65 5.70
N LEU A 67 39.84 -8.12 5.89
CA LEU A 67 39.07 -8.82 4.86
C LEU A 67 38.47 -7.84 3.82
N LEU A 68 38.00 -6.67 4.26
CA LEU A 68 37.34 -5.66 3.41
C LEU A 68 38.07 -5.30 2.10
N PRO A 69 39.39 -5.09 2.04
CA PRO A 69 40.08 -4.74 0.79
C PRO A 69 40.23 -5.93 -0.17
N THR A 70 39.94 -7.16 0.25
CA THR A 70 40.16 -8.35 -0.59
C THR A 70 39.01 -8.58 -1.56
N ALA A 71 39.33 -8.85 -2.83
CA ALA A 71 38.32 -9.20 -3.83
C ALA A 71 37.55 -10.49 -3.47
N ALA A 72 38.22 -11.42 -2.79
CA ALA A 72 37.63 -12.67 -2.31
C ALA A 72 36.50 -12.42 -1.29
N PHE A 73 36.66 -11.43 -0.40
CA PHE A 73 35.62 -11.09 0.58
C PHE A 73 34.30 -10.72 -0.10
N TRP A 74 34.37 -9.81 -1.09
CA TRP A 74 33.19 -9.35 -1.82
C TRP A 74 32.59 -10.43 -2.73
N SER A 75 33.42 -11.26 -3.37
CA SER A 75 32.90 -12.35 -4.21
C SER A 75 32.17 -13.42 -3.39
N ILE A 76 32.67 -13.72 -2.18
CA ILE A 76 32.02 -14.66 -1.24
C ILE A 76 30.70 -14.09 -0.73
N ILE A 77 30.66 -12.81 -0.34
CA ILE A 77 29.43 -12.14 0.06
C ILE A 77 28.40 -12.13 -1.07
N ALA A 78 28.84 -11.80 -2.29
CA ALA A 78 27.96 -11.79 -3.45
C ALA A 78 27.42 -13.19 -3.78
N SER A 79 28.24 -14.24 -3.65
CA SER A 79 27.84 -15.64 -3.87
C SER A 79 26.74 -16.08 -2.90
N SER A 80 26.96 -15.92 -1.58
CA SER A 80 25.95 -16.25 -0.57
C SER A 80 24.71 -15.35 -0.69
N GLY A 81 24.92 -14.05 -0.92
CA GLY A 81 23.85 -13.08 -1.13
C GLY A 81 22.96 -13.45 -2.32
N ALA A 82 23.55 -13.84 -3.46
CA ALA A 82 22.80 -14.24 -4.64
C ALA A 82 21.94 -15.49 -4.39
N ARG A 83 22.46 -16.48 -3.64
CA ARG A 83 21.70 -17.68 -3.26
C ARG A 83 20.51 -17.36 -2.39
N ILE A 84 20.72 -16.54 -1.35
CA ILE A 84 19.67 -16.09 -0.43
C ILE A 84 18.62 -15.26 -1.17
N LEU A 85 19.05 -14.28 -1.97
CA LEU A 85 18.16 -13.44 -2.77
C LEU A 85 17.35 -14.24 -3.78
N THR A 86 17.94 -15.25 -4.41
CA THR A 86 17.22 -16.15 -5.34
C THR A 86 16.11 -16.90 -4.61
N GLY A 87 16.41 -17.47 -3.44
CA GLY A 87 15.41 -18.14 -2.60
C GLY A 87 14.28 -17.20 -2.18
N CYS A 88 14.63 -15.98 -1.74
CA CYS A 88 13.65 -14.95 -1.42
C CYS A 88 12.79 -14.60 -2.65
N LEU A 89 13.38 -14.25 -3.79
CA LEU A 89 12.67 -13.82 -4.98
C LEU A 89 11.65 -14.87 -5.45
N ILE A 90 12.08 -16.14 -5.55
CA ILE A 90 11.19 -17.24 -5.90
C ILE A 90 10.10 -17.40 -4.83
N GLY A 91 10.46 -17.28 -3.56
CA GLY A 91 9.52 -17.36 -2.44
C GLY A 91 8.41 -16.31 -2.53
N TYR A 92 8.76 -15.04 -2.78
CA TYR A 92 7.79 -13.96 -2.97
C TYR A 92 6.93 -14.18 -4.21
N LEU A 93 7.52 -14.54 -5.35
CA LEU A 93 6.77 -14.77 -6.59
C LEU A 93 5.74 -15.90 -6.43
N VAL A 94 6.13 -17.03 -5.84
CA VAL A 94 5.24 -18.16 -5.59
C VAL A 94 4.21 -17.82 -4.50
N ALA A 95 4.61 -17.14 -3.43
CA ALA A 95 3.68 -16.74 -2.36
C ALA A 95 2.59 -15.79 -2.87
N LEU A 96 2.97 -14.75 -3.62
CA LEU A 96 2.04 -13.76 -4.18
C LEU A 96 1.06 -14.40 -5.16
N THR A 97 1.54 -15.32 -6.01
CA THR A 97 0.69 -16.02 -6.97
C THR A 97 -0.27 -16.98 -6.27
N LEU A 98 0.20 -17.80 -5.34
CA LEU A 98 -0.64 -18.72 -4.57
C LEU A 98 -1.66 -17.98 -3.70
N ALA A 99 -1.28 -16.88 -3.05
CA ALA A 99 -2.20 -16.06 -2.27
C ALA A 99 -3.27 -15.42 -3.17
N ALA A 100 -2.90 -14.89 -4.33
CA ALA A 100 -3.85 -14.31 -5.27
C ALA A 100 -4.81 -15.35 -5.89
N LEU A 101 -4.39 -16.61 -6.01
CA LEU A 101 -5.26 -17.72 -6.42
C LEU A 101 -6.18 -18.16 -5.28
N ALA A 102 -5.64 -18.31 -4.07
CA ALA A 102 -6.40 -18.67 -2.87
C ALA A 102 -7.46 -17.61 -2.51
N TYR A 103 -7.19 -16.34 -2.74
CA TYR A 103 -8.17 -15.26 -2.55
C TYR A 103 -9.33 -15.33 -3.55
N ARG A 104 -9.06 -15.76 -4.79
CA ARG A 104 -10.09 -15.88 -5.84
C ARG A 104 -10.94 -17.14 -5.70
N ALA A 105 -10.36 -18.23 -5.20
CA ALA A 105 -11.02 -19.53 -5.12
C ALA A 105 -10.88 -20.13 -3.72
N HIS A 106 -12.01 -20.23 -3.01
CA HIS A 106 -12.07 -20.80 -1.67
C HIS A 106 -11.46 -22.21 -1.60
N THR A 107 -11.74 -23.05 -2.60
CA THR A 107 -11.20 -24.41 -2.69
C THR A 107 -9.67 -24.44 -2.74
N VAL A 108 -9.03 -23.46 -3.41
CA VAL A 108 -7.56 -23.35 -3.45
C VAL A 108 -7.02 -22.98 -2.07
N ARG A 109 -7.71 -22.08 -1.36
CA ARG A 109 -7.34 -21.71 0.02
C ARG A 109 -7.42 -22.91 0.96
N GLU A 110 -8.51 -23.67 0.93
CA GLU A 110 -8.71 -24.88 1.74
C GLU A 110 -7.63 -25.94 1.47
N LEU A 111 -7.26 -26.13 0.20
CA LEU A 111 -6.23 -27.10 -0.20
C LEU A 111 -4.82 -26.69 0.27
N LEU A 112 -4.46 -25.42 0.11
CA LEU A 112 -3.12 -24.93 0.41
C LEU A 112 -2.87 -24.71 1.91
N GLN A 113 -3.91 -24.38 2.68
CA GLN A 113 -3.78 -23.97 4.07
C GLN A 113 -3.04 -25.01 4.95
N PRO A 114 -3.37 -26.32 4.93
CA PRO A 114 -2.65 -27.31 5.73
C PRO A 114 -1.15 -27.38 5.40
N ALA A 115 -0.80 -27.35 4.11
CA ALA A 115 0.59 -27.40 3.66
C ALA A 115 1.39 -26.17 4.10
N MET A 116 0.82 -24.97 3.98
CA MET A 116 1.46 -23.72 4.39
C MET A 116 1.62 -23.64 5.92
N SER A 117 0.64 -24.15 6.68
CA SER A 117 0.72 -24.22 8.14
C SER A 117 1.81 -25.18 8.62
N VAL A 118 1.95 -26.35 7.99
CA VAL A 118 3.05 -27.30 8.29
C VAL A 118 4.40 -26.69 7.93
N ALA A 119 4.53 -26.09 6.75
CA ALA A 119 5.76 -25.44 6.31
C ALA A 119 6.20 -24.33 7.29
N LYS A 120 5.25 -23.51 7.77
CA LYS A 120 5.51 -22.46 8.77
C LYS A 120 6.04 -23.01 10.11
N GLY A 121 5.56 -24.18 10.54
CA GLY A 121 5.91 -24.77 11.85
C GLY A 121 7.16 -25.66 11.83
N THR A 122 7.67 -26.02 10.65
CA THR A 122 8.76 -27.01 10.55
C THR A 122 10.12 -26.38 10.89
N PRO A 123 10.93 -26.97 11.80
CA PRO A 123 12.27 -26.47 12.08
C PRO A 123 13.16 -26.52 10.84
N ILE A 124 13.61 -25.36 10.37
CA ILE A 124 14.34 -25.24 9.10
C ILE A 124 15.63 -26.08 9.07
N VAL A 125 16.31 -26.24 10.21
CA VAL A 125 17.54 -27.03 10.31
C VAL A 125 17.32 -28.50 9.96
N CYS A 126 16.18 -29.08 10.36
CA CYS A 126 15.83 -30.46 9.99
C CYS A 126 15.60 -30.59 8.48
N VAL A 127 14.96 -29.57 7.88
CA VAL A 127 14.70 -29.53 6.44
C VAL A 127 15.99 -29.39 5.65
N ILE A 128 16.94 -28.55 6.10
CA ILE A 128 18.25 -28.36 5.46
C ILE A 128 18.96 -29.71 5.24
N VAL A 129 18.98 -30.58 6.25
CA VAL A 129 19.64 -31.89 6.17
C VAL A 129 19.00 -32.76 5.10
N VAL A 130 17.67 -32.79 5.04
CA VAL A 130 16.93 -33.56 4.02
C VAL A 130 17.17 -32.98 2.62
N LEU A 131 17.13 -31.65 2.48
CA LEU A 131 17.41 -30.99 1.21
C LEU A 131 18.84 -31.25 0.73
N LEU A 132 19.80 -31.35 1.63
CA LEU A 132 21.19 -31.65 1.29
C LEU A 132 21.33 -33.03 0.65
N ILE A 133 20.56 -34.00 1.15
CA ILE A 133 20.54 -35.37 0.59
C ILE A 133 19.90 -35.38 -0.80
N TRP A 134 18.86 -34.58 -1.02
CA TRP A 134 18.09 -34.61 -2.28
C TRP A 134 18.65 -33.73 -3.40
N PHE A 135 19.16 -32.54 -3.05
CA PHE A 135 19.51 -31.50 -4.02
C PHE A 135 21.00 -31.12 -3.99
N GLY A 136 21.78 -31.64 -3.05
CA GLY A 136 23.20 -31.33 -2.92
C GLY A 136 23.49 -29.94 -2.34
N SER A 137 24.73 -29.69 -1.95
CA SER A 137 25.13 -28.50 -1.17
C SER A 137 24.93 -27.17 -1.89
N GLU A 138 25.04 -27.15 -3.22
CA GLU A 138 25.00 -25.93 -4.03
C GLU A 138 23.63 -25.22 -3.97
N SER A 139 22.52 -25.97 -3.88
CA SER A 139 21.15 -25.42 -3.97
C SER A 139 20.43 -25.32 -2.62
N VAL A 140 20.96 -25.95 -1.57
CA VAL A 140 20.28 -26.06 -0.26
C VAL A 140 19.98 -24.70 0.36
N SER A 141 20.90 -23.73 0.23
CA SER A 141 20.70 -22.36 0.74
C SER A 141 19.46 -21.70 0.12
N SER A 142 19.38 -21.67 -1.22
CA SER A 142 18.25 -21.05 -1.94
C SER A 142 16.92 -21.77 -1.67
N ILE A 143 16.90 -23.10 -1.66
CA ILE A 143 15.67 -23.88 -1.42
C ILE A 143 15.19 -23.70 0.02
N SER A 144 16.10 -23.67 1.00
CA SER A 144 15.75 -23.46 2.41
C SER A 144 15.16 -22.07 2.64
N VAL A 145 15.75 -21.04 2.03
CA VAL A 145 15.21 -19.67 2.09
C VAL A 145 13.86 -19.58 1.41
N PHE A 146 13.68 -20.22 0.25
CA PHE A 146 12.39 -20.30 -0.44
C PHE A 146 11.30 -20.90 0.47
N LEU A 147 11.57 -22.06 1.10
CA LEU A 147 10.60 -22.73 1.97
C LEU A 147 10.28 -21.93 3.23
N LEU A 148 11.21 -21.11 3.72
CA LEU A 148 11.01 -20.22 4.85
C LEU A 148 10.12 -19.01 4.48
N VAL A 149 10.43 -18.36 3.35
CA VAL A 149 9.74 -17.13 2.90
C VAL A 149 8.33 -17.42 2.40
N LEU A 150 8.14 -18.52 1.68
CA LEU A 150 6.87 -18.87 1.03
C LEU A 150 5.65 -18.82 1.97
N PRO A 151 5.59 -19.59 3.08
CA PRO A 151 4.42 -19.57 3.95
C PRO A 151 4.24 -18.25 4.69
N ALA A 152 5.33 -17.56 5.05
CA ALA A 152 5.26 -16.28 5.75
C ALA A 152 4.60 -15.21 4.87
N ILE A 153 5.07 -15.06 3.63
CA ILE A 153 4.52 -14.08 2.68
C ILE A 153 3.12 -14.48 2.22
N TYR A 154 2.84 -15.78 2.03
CA TYR A 154 1.51 -16.26 1.65
C TYR A 154 0.43 -15.84 2.65
N PHE A 155 0.64 -16.10 3.95
CA PHE A 155 -0.33 -15.72 4.98
C PHE A 155 -0.45 -14.21 5.13
N SER A 156 0.67 -13.49 5.03
CA SER A 156 0.66 -12.02 5.11
C SER A 156 -0.14 -11.38 3.97
N VAL A 157 -0.02 -11.89 2.76
CA VAL A 157 -0.75 -11.36 1.59
C VAL A 157 -2.23 -11.69 1.71
N LEU A 158 -2.59 -12.91 2.12
CA LEU A 158 -3.99 -13.28 2.33
C LEU A 158 -4.66 -12.44 3.41
N GLU A 159 -3.99 -12.20 4.55
CA GLU A 159 -4.53 -11.31 5.59
C GLU A 159 -4.77 -9.91 5.03
N GLY A 160 -3.80 -9.35 4.27
CA GLY A 160 -3.98 -8.05 3.64
C GLY A 160 -5.14 -8.00 2.64
N LEU A 161 -5.32 -9.05 1.84
CA LEU A 161 -6.41 -9.15 0.87
C LEU A 161 -7.79 -9.31 1.54
N ASP A 162 -7.87 -10.04 2.65
CA ASP A 162 -9.10 -10.24 3.43
C ASP A 162 -9.54 -8.94 4.14
N ARG A 163 -8.60 -8.02 4.38
CA ARG A 163 -8.83 -6.74 5.07
C ARG A 163 -9.15 -5.57 4.13
N LEU A 164 -9.13 -5.79 2.83
CA LEU A 164 -9.52 -4.77 1.85
C LEU A 164 -10.99 -4.37 2.03
N ASP A 165 -11.24 -3.08 2.23
CA ASP A 165 -12.57 -2.48 2.36
C ASP A 165 -13.52 -2.85 1.18
N PRO A 166 -14.67 -3.50 1.44
CA PRO A 166 -15.64 -3.81 0.40
C PRO A 166 -16.24 -2.56 -0.27
N ALA A 167 -16.33 -1.40 0.40
CA ALA A 167 -16.91 -0.18 -0.17
C ALA A 167 -16.13 0.33 -1.38
N MET A 168 -14.81 0.16 -1.36
CA MET A 168 -13.94 0.50 -2.49
C MET A 168 -14.21 -0.38 -3.73
N ARG A 169 -14.75 -1.59 -3.57
CA ARG A 169 -15.15 -2.43 -4.72
C ARG A 169 -16.32 -1.81 -5.47
N GLU A 170 -17.30 -1.25 -4.76
CA GLU A 170 -18.42 -0.52 -5.36
C GLU A 170 -17.90 0.72 -6.11
N LEU A 171 -16.98 1.47 -5.50
CA LEU A 171 -16.32 2.62 -6.16
C LEU A 171 -15.66 2.20 -7.49
N PHE A 172 -14.78 1.18 -7.46
CA PHE A 172 -14.13 0.73 -8.69
C PHE A 172 -15.08 0.12 -9.72
N PHE A 173 -16.21 -0.44 -9.28
CA PHE A 173 -17.24 -0.93 -10.18
C PHE A 173 -17.88 0.22 -10.97
N VAL A 174 -18.37 1.26 -10.27
CA VAL A 174 -19.02 2.42 -10.91
C VAL A 174 -18.07 3.18 -11.82
N PHE A 175 -16.88 3.51 -11.32
CA PHE A 175 -15.86 4.19 -12.12
C PHE A 175 -15.17 3.25 -13.13
N ARG A 176 -15.61 1.99 -13.23
CA ARG A 176 -15.14 0.98 -14.18
C ARG A 176 -13.61 0.78 -14.14
N ILE A 177 -13.01 0.84 -12.96
CA ILE A 177 -11.58 0.58 -12.73
C ILE A 177 -11.37 -0.92 -12.64
N ARG A 178 -10.68 -1.50 -13.63
CA ARG A 178 -10.54 -2.96 -13.79
C ARG A 178 -9.10 -3.38 -13.99
N GLY A 179 -8.85 -4.69 -13.87
CA GLY A 179 -7.56 -5.29 -14.21
C GLY A 179 -6.38 -4.68 -13.46
N LEU A 180 -5.32 -4.36 -14.21
CA LEU A 180 -4.05 -3.87 -13.65
C LEU A 180 -4.19 -2.52 -12.93
N GLN A 181 -5.07 -1.63 -13.41
CA GLN A 181 -5.31 -0.34 -12.76
C GLN A 181 -5.83 -0.53 -11.33
N ARG A 182 -6.81 -1.43 -11.13
CA ARG A 182 -7.33 -1.77 -9.81
C ARG A 182 -6.27 -2.41 -8.91
N GLN A 183 -5.44 -3.29 -9.48
CA GLN A 183 -4.38 -3.96 -8.72
C GLN A 183 -3.37 -2.94 -8.18
N LEU A 184 -2.96 -1.99 -9.03
CA LEU A 184 -1.97 -0.98 -8.68
C LEU A 184 -2.52 0.14 -7.79
N ALA A 185 -3.76 0.58 -8.02
CA ALA A 185 -4.34 1.70 -7.27
C ALA A 185 -4.79 1.32 -5.86
N TYR A 186 -5.15 0.06 -5.63
CA TYR A 186 -5.86 -0.32 -4.41
C TYR A 186 -5.34 -1.60 -3.76
N VAL A 187 -5.26 -2.69 -4.53
CA VAL A 187 -4.88 -4.00 -3.96
C VAL A 187 -3.44 -3.96 -3.44
N TRP A 188 -2.52 -3.44 -4.23
CA TRP A 188 -1.11 -3.37 -3.84
C TRP A 188 -0.88 -2.44 -2.64
N PRO A 189 -1.35 -1.18 -2.63
CA PRO A 189 -1.27 -0.31 -1.45
C PRO A 189 -1.90 -0.93 -0.19
N GLY A 190 -3.07 -1.57 -0.30
CA GLY A 190 -3.75 -2.17 0.85
C GLY A 190 -3.03 -3.40 1.43
N VAL A 191 -2.35 -4.20 0.61
CA VAL A 191 -1.57 -5.36 1.06
C VAL A 191 -0.17 -4.95 1.58
N LEU A 192 0.34 -3.80 1.14
CA LEU A 192 1.71 -3.37 1.40
C LEU A 192 2.09 -3.30 2.90
N PRO A 193 1.26 -2.76 3.82
CA PRO A 193 1.61 -2.70 5.24
C PRO A 193 1.87 -4.09 5.85
N TYR A 194 1.05 -5.07 5.47
CA TYR A 194 1.20 -6.46 5.90
C TYR A 194 2.50 -7.06 5.38
N LEU A 195 2.79 -6.83 4.09
CA LEU A 195 4.03 -7.27 3.47
C LEU A 195 5.25 -6.62 4.13
N VAL A 196 5.22 -5.32 4.42
CA VAL A 196 6.32 -4.61 5.10
C VAL A 196 6.57 -5.23 6.47
N ALA A 197 5.54 -5.38 7.30
CA ALA A 197 5.66 -5.96 8.64
C ALA A 197 6.24 -7.39 8.61
N THR A 198 5.78 -8.22 7.68
CA THR A 198 6.30 -9.60 7.56
C THR A 198 7.72 -9.62 6.98
N SER A 199 8.02 -8.74 6.03
CA SER A 199 9.33 -8.68 5.34
C SER A 199 10.46 -8.26 6.27
N GLU A 200 10.19 -7.40 7.27
CA GLU A 200 11.18 -6.98 8.27
C GLU A 200 11.78 -8.21 8.99
N THR A 201 10.94 -9.18 9.33
CA THR A 201 11.41 -10.43 9.97
C THR A 201 11.88 -11.47 8.96
N ALA A 202 11.18 -11.62 7.84
CA ALA A 202 11.46 -12.67 6.86
C ALA A 202 12.84 -12.50 6.22
N ILE A 203 13.24 -11.29 5.85
CA ILE A 203 14.53 -11.04 5.18
C ILE A 203 15.69 -11.29 6.14
N SER A 204 15.59 -10.79 7.37
CA SER A 204 16.58 -11.07 8.41
C SER A 204 16.72 -12.57 8.68
N MET A 205 15.59 -13.31 8.73
CA MET A 205 15.59 -14.77 8.90
C MET A 205 16.13 -15.51 7.68
N SER A 206 15.93 -15.01 6.46
CA SER A 206 16.48 -15.60 5.24
C SER A 206 18.01 -15.62 5.25
N TRP A 207 18.65 -14.56 5.75
CA TRP A 207 20.11 -14.56 5.95
C TRP A 207 20.55 -15.60 6.98
N LYS A 208 19.86 -15.69 8.13
CA LYS A 208 20.18 -16.69 9.16
C LYS A 208 20.03 -18.11 8.66
N ALA A 209 18.93 -18.41 7.98
CA ALA A 209 18.63 -19.74 7.45
C ALA A 209 19.55 -20.10 6.27
N GLY A 210 19.79 -19.17 5.35
CA GLY A 210 20.67 -19.39 4.20
C GLY A 210 22.12 -19.64 4.62
N ILE A 211 22.66 -18.85 5.56
CA ILE A 211 24.00 -19.08 6.10
C ILE A 211 24.07 -20.38 6.91
N ALA A 212 23.04 -20.72 7.68
CA ALA A 212 22.98 -22.02 8.37
C ALA A 212 22.99 -23.20 7.38
N ALA A 213 22.26 -23.07 6.26
CA ALA A 213 22.28 -24.04 5.18
C ALA A 213 23.66 -24.19 4.53
N GLU A 214 24.36 -23.07 4.29
CA GLU A 214 25.73 -23.09 3.78
C GLU A 214 26.72 -23.66 4.81
N LEU A 215 26.54 -23.39 6.10
CA LEU A 215 27.39 -23.95 7.16
C LEU A 215 27.26 -25.47 7.26
N ILE A 216 26.06 -26.01 7.02
CA ILE A 216 25.79 -27.46 7.04
C ILE A 216 26.22 -28.13 5.74
N GLY A 217 25.93 -27.50 4.59
CA GLY A 217 26.23 -28.05 3.26
C GLY A 217 27.66 -27.80 2.79
N VAL A 218 28.35 -26.81 3.35
CA VAL A 218 29.71 -26.35 3.01
C VAL A 218 29.93 -26.21 1.48
N PRO A 219 29.08 -25.48 0.74
CA PRO A 219 29.32 -25.20 -0.68
C PRO A 219 30.50 -24.22 -0.85
N ALA A 220 31.30 -24.44 -1.88
CA ALA A 220 32.52 -23.65 -2.11
C ALA A 220 32.21 -22.19 -2.45
N GLY A 221 33.08 -21.27 -2.01
CA GLY A 221 32.98 -19.85 -2.28
C GLY A 221 31.80 -19.18 -1.56
N THR A 222 31.44 -19.66 -0.37
CA THR A 222 30.34 -19.12 0.42
C THR A 222 30.77 -18.66 1.80
N ILE A 223 29.97 -17.79 2.43
CA ILE A 223 30.21 -17.33 3.79
C ILE A 223 30.13 -18.53 4.76
N GLY A 224 29.17 -19.44 4.57
CA GLY A 224 29.05 -20.64 5.40
C GLY A 224 30.30 -21.52 5.37
N GLU A 225 30.93 -21.67 4.19
CA GLU A 225 32.23 -22.35 4.07
C GLU A 225 33.31 -21.63 4.88
N ARG A 226 33.40 -20.31 4.81
CA ARG A 226 34.42 -19.55 5.56
C ARG A 226 34.23 -19.65 7.07
N ILE A 227 33.00 -19.56 7.55
CA ILE A 227 32.68 -19.78 8.96
C ILE A 227 33.08 -21.20 9.39
N TYR A 228 32.80 -22.20 8.55
CA TYR A 228 33.19 -23.59 8.80
C TYR A 228 34.72 -23.77 8.88
N GLN A 229 35.46 -23.17 7.94
CA GLN A 229 36.92 -23.25 7.90
C GLN A 229 37.57 -22.55 9.11
N SER A 230 37.14 -21.33 9.45
CA SER A 230 37.63 -20.62 10.63
C SER A 230 37.34 -21.39 11.92
N LYS A 231 36.22 -22.13 11.99
CA LYS A 231 35.93 -23.04 13.10
C LYS A 231 36.94 -24.19 13.17
N ILE A 232 37.27 -24.84 12.06
CA ILE A 232 38.25 -25.94 12.03
C ILE A 232 39.65 -25.44 12.41
N LEU A 233 40.03 -24.26 11.92
CA LEU A 233 41.33 -23.64 12.18
C LEU A 233 41.42 -22.96 13.55
N LEU A 234 40.32 -22.90 14.30
CA LEU A 234 40.20 -22.18 15.57
C LEU A 234 40.57 -20.68 15.44
N GLU A 235 40.34 -20.09 14.27
CA GLU A 235 40.52 -18.67 13.98
C GLU A 235 39.29 -17.89 14.45
N THR A 236 39.11 -17.85 15.77
CA THR A 236 37.95 -17.23 16.42
C THR A 236 37.70 -15.78 15.98
N PRO A 237 38.71 -14.90 15.84
CA PRO A 237 38.49 -13.55 15.31
C PRO A 237 37.88 -13.53 13.90
N ASP A 238 38.31 -14.43 13.00
CA ASP A 238 37.82 -14.49 11.62
C ASP A 238 36.40 -15.07 11.56
N LEU A 239 36.09 -16.07 12.40
CA LEU A 239 34.73 -16.59 12.57
C LEU A 239 33.75 -15.48 12.98
N PHE A 240 34.12 -14.68 13.97
CA PHE A 240 33.30 -13.55 14.41
C PHE A 240 33.25 -12.44 13.36
N ALA A 241 34.33 -12.20 12.60
CA ALA A 241 34.33 -11.19 11.53
C ALA A 241 33.36 -11.55 10.40
N TRP A 242 33.34 -12.83 9.97
CA TRP A 242 32.35 -13.31 9.00
C TRP A 242 30.93 -13.26 9.55
N THR A 243 30.73 -13.58 10.83
CA THR A 243 29.42 -13.47 11.49
C THR A 243 28.95 -12.00 11.55
N ALA A 244 29.85 -11.07 11.87
CA ALA A 244 29.56 -9.64 11.85
C ALA A 244 29.22 -9.16 10.43
N ALA A 245 29.95 -9.64 9.40
CA ALA A 245 29.64 -9.33 8.01
C ALA A 245 28.23 -9.81 7.60
N VAL A 246 27.80 -11.00 8.06
CA VAL A 246 26.43 -11.50 7.85
C VAL A 246 25.41 -10.59 8.50
N VAL A 247 25.62 -10.18 9.76
CA VAL A 247 24.70 -9.29 10.48
C VAL A 247 24.56 -7.94 9.77
N LEU A 248 25.69 -7.32 9.38
CA LEU A 248 25.70 -6.05 8.67
C LEU A 248 25.01 -6.16 7.31
N MET A 249 25.27 -7.22 6.55
CA MET A 249 24.65 -7.41 5.24
C MET A 249 23.15 -7.72 5.35
N ALA A 250 22.74 -8.54 6.32
CA ALA A 250 21.33 -8.80 6.58
C ALA A 250 20.59 -7.51 6.93
N TRP A 251 21.15 -6.68 7.81
CA TRP A 251 20.58 -5.37 8.18
C TRP A 251 20.51 -4.43 6.97
N ALA A 252 21.56 -4.34 6.16
CA ALA A 252 21.59 -3.49 4.97
C ALA A 252 20.55 -3.94 3.93
N CYS A 253 20.46 -5.25 3.65
CA CYS A 253 19.48 -5.81 2.72
C CYS A 253 18.05 -5.62 3.20
N GLU A 254 17.78 -5.82 4.50
CA GLU A 254 16.47 -5.57 5.09
C GLU A 254 16.07 -4.10 4.91
N ARG A 255 16.94 -3.16 5.30
CA ARG A 255 16.67 -1.72 5.16
C ARG A 255 16.44 -1.33 3.70
N ALA A 256 17.29 -1.79 2.79
CA ALA A 256 17.15 -1.52 1.36
C ALA A 256 15.83 -2.08 0.81
N PHE A 257 15.49 -3.32 1.13
CA PHE A 257 14.27 -3.95 0.65
C PHE A 257 13.01 -3.28 1.20
N ILE A 258 12.97 -3.00 2.50
CA ILE A 258 11.81 -2.33 3.12
C ILE A 258 11.63 -0.91 2.56
N THR A 259 12.73 -0.21 2.31
CA THR A 259 12.67 1.11 1.66
C THR A 259 12.07 1.00 0.26
N LEU A 260 12.57 0.07 -0.57
CA LEU A 260 12.03 -0.18 -1.90
C LEU A 260 10.55 -0.57 -1.86
N LEU A 261 10.19 -1.44 -0.92
CA LEU A 261 8.82 -1.92 -0.75
C LEU A 261 7.89 -0.76 -0.38
N ARG A 262 8.25 0.08 0.60
CA ARG A 262 7.44 1.27 0.97
C ARG A 262 7.30 2.27 -0.18
N HIS A 263 8.35 2.50 -0.96
CA HIS A 263 8.30 3.38 -2.14
C HIS A 263 7.48 2.82 -3.30
N SER A 264 7.17 1.51 -3.29
CA SER A 264 6.39 0.88 -4.35
C SER A 264 4.91 1.29 -4.34
N ALA A 265 4.33 1.68 -3.19
CA ALA A 265 2.96 2.18 -3.11
C ALA A 265 2.76 3.43 -4.00
N PRO A 266 3.42 4.57 -3.72
CA PRO A 266 3.21 5.78 -4.53
C PRO A 266 3.64 5.59 -5.99
N ALA A 267 4.60 4.70 -6.27
CA ALA A 267 4.95 4.34 -7.65
C ALA A 267 3.81 3.57 -8.36
N SER A 268 3.19 2.61 -7.67
CA SER A 268 2.07 1.81 -8.21
C SER A 268 0.86 2.67 -8.54
N ILE A 269 0.51 3.63 -7.68
CA ILE A 269 -0.62 4.53 -7.92
C ILE A 269 -0.32 5.48 -9.09
N ARG A 270 0.87 6.09 -9.14
CA ARG A 270 1.26 6.93 -10.29
C ARG A 270 1.21 6.14 -11.61
N LEU A 271 1.55 4.86 -11.57
CA LEU A 271 1.40 3.98 -12.72
C LEU A 271 -0.08 3.70 -13.03
N ALA A 272 -0.92 3.48 -12.02
CA ALA A 272 -2.37 3.31 -12.20
C ALA A 272 -3.02 4.55 -12.83
N ALA A 273 -2.64 5.76 -12.40
CA ALA A 273 -3.08 7.02 -13.00
C ALA A 273 -2.58 7.21 -14.45
N ARG A 274 -1.48 6.56 -14.85
CA ARG A 274 -1.05 6.54 -16.26
C ARG A 274 -1.81 5.52 -17.11
N LEU A 275 -2.34 4.47 -16.48
CA LEU A 275 -3.15 3.44 -17.12
C LEU A 275 -4.62 3.85 -17.27
N ARG A 276 -4.95 5.13 -17.04
CA ARG A 276 -6.29 5.70 -17.25
C ARG A 276 -6.82 5.29 -18.62
N PRO A 277 -8.03 4.72 -18.69
CA PRO A 277 -8.63 4.37 -19.96
C PRO A 277 -8.83 5.64 -20.79
N ASN A 278 -8.58 5.54 -22.10
CA ASN A 278 -8.86 6.63 -23.02
C ASN A 278 -10.38 6.73 -23.23
N ARG A 279 -11.08 7.29 -22.25
CA ARG A 279 -12.52 7.51 -22.30
C ARG A 279 -12.79 8.91 -22.80
N VAL A 280 -13.68 9.00 -23.77
CA VAL A 280 -14.28 10.25 -24.21
C VAL A 280 -15.56 10.45 -23.39
N ALA A 281 -15.91 11.70 -23.08
CA ALA A 281 -17.21 12.02 -22.52
C ALA A 281 -18.31 11.40 -23.39
N GLU A 282 -19.09 10.49 -22.82
CA GLU A 282 -20.23 9.87 -23.49
C GLU A 282 -21.41 10.87 -23.46
N PRO A 283 -22.29 10.88 -24.47
CA PRO A 283 -23.43 11.78 -24.48
C PRO A 283 -24.31 11.57 -23.24
N PRO A 284 -25.06 12.60 -22.81
CA PRO A 284 -26.01 12.48 -21.71
C PRO A 284 -26.96 11.32 -21.98
N GLY A 285 -27.18 10.48 -20.96
CA GLY A 285 -27.92 9.25 -21.13
C GLY A 285 -29.26 9.27 -20.42
N GLU A 286 -30.26 8.68 -21.07
CA GLU A 286 -31.62 8.52 -20.55
C GLU A 286 -31.67 7.35 -19.56
N ILE A 287 -32.50 7.47 -18.52
CA ILE A 287 -32.75 6.41 -17.54
C ILE A 287 -34.24 6.06 -17.53
N GLN A 288 -34.55 4.78 -17.65
CA GLN A 288 -35.92 4.27 -17.52
C GLN A 288 -35.98 3.22 -16.42
N ALA A 289 -36.86 3.43 -15.45
CA ALA A 289 -37.11 2.52 -14.34
C ALA A 289 -38.58 2.10 -14.33
N ARG A 290 -38.84 0.79 -14.27
CA ARG A 290 -40.19 0.22 -14.27
C ARG A 290 -40.36 -0.75 -13.11
N ASP A 291 -41.33 -0.44 -12.25
CA ASP A 291 -41.83 -1.25 -11.15
C ASP A 291 -40.71 -1.88 -10.29
N LEU A 292 -39.74 -1.05 -9.91
CA LEU A 292 -38.52 -1.50 -9.25
C LEU A 292 -38.77 -1.88 -7.78
N LEU A 293 -38.53 -3.16 -7.46
CA LEU A 293 -38.37 -3.61 -6.08
C LEU A 293 -36.88 -3.61 -5.74
N ILE A 294 -36.45 -2.70 -4.86
CA ILE A 294 -35.04 -2.54 -4.51
C ILE A 294 -34.77 -3.14 -3.13
N GLY A 295 -33.58 -3.73 -2.96
CA GLY A 295 -33.21 -4.39 -1.71
C GLY A 295 -31.83 -5.03 -1.72
N TYR A 296 -31.51 -5.77 -0.66
CA TYR A 296 -30.23 -6.46 -0.51
C TYR A 296 -30.45 -7.97 -0.34
N GLY A 297 -29.85 -8.77 -1.21
CA GLY A 297 -30.03 -10.21 -1.19
C GLY A 297 -31.49 -10.58 -1.43
N GLU A 298 -32.19 -11.07 -0.42
CA GLU A 298 -33.63 -11.38 -0.48
C GLU A 298 -34.49 -10.36 0.29
N THR A 299 -33.89 -9.33 0.89
CA THR A 299 -34.58 -8.36 1.75
C THR A 299 -34.98 -7.13 0.95
N ALA A 300 -36.28 -6.94 0.74
CA ALA A 300 -36.82 -5.72 0.12
C ALA A 300 -36.67 -4.51 1.06
N VAL A 301 -36.30 -3.37 0.48
CA VAL A 301 -36.14 -2.07 1.18
C VAL A 301 -37.26 -1.11 0.79
N ALA A 302 -37.54 -0.98 -0.51
CA ALA A 302 -38.59 -0.10 -1.01
C ALA A 302 -39.08 -0.54 -2.40
N CYS A 303 -40.29 -0.11 -2.76
CA CYS A 303 -40.77 -0.11 -4.13
C CYS A 303 -40.56 1.29 -4.71
N ALA A 304 -39.61 1.44 -5.62
CA ALA A 304 -39.38 2.72 -6.28
C ALA A 304 -40.45 2.95 -7.37
N PRO A 305 -40.98 4.18 -7.48
CA PRO A 305 -41.94 4.51 -8.53
C PRO A 305 -41.32 4.35 -9.92
N SER A 306 -42.14 3.99 -10.91
CA SER A 306 -41.72 3.99 -12.30
C SER A 306 -41.47 5.42 -12.78
N PHE A 307 -40.33 5.66 -13.43
CA PHE A 307 -39.96 6.98 -13.95
C PHE A 307 -39.15 6.85 -15.24
N GLU A 308 -39.23 7.88 -16.07
CA GLU A 308 -38.39 8.09 -17.24
C GLU A 308 -37.68 9.43 -17.02
N LEU A 309 -36.35 9.43 -17.12
CA LEU A 309 -35.50 10.61 -16.99
C LEU A 309 -34.79 10.86 -18.33
N PRO A 310 -35.33 11.75 -19.17
CA PRO A 310 -34.68 12.22 -20.39
C PRO A 310 -33.31 12.83 -20.09
N ALA A 311 -32.42 12.79 -21.09
CA ALA A 311 -31.15 13.48 -21.03
C ALA A 311 -31.24 14.85 -21.73
N PRO A 312 -30.71 15.95 -21.17
CA PRO A 312 -30.01 16.07 -19.89
C PRO A 312 -30.90 16.70 -18.80
N GLU A 313 -31.60 15.87 -18.03
CA GLU A 313 -32.40 16.36 -16.90
C GLU A 313 -31.74 16.07 -15.54
N ILE A 314 -32.16 16.85 -14.54
CA ILE A 314 -31.75 16.71 -13.15
C ILE A 314 -32.92 16.13 -12.36
N LEU A 315 -32.70 15.01 -11.69
CA LEU A 315 -33.68 14.35 -10.81
C LEU A 315 -33.23 14.44 -9.36
N CYS A 316 -34.08 15.02 -8.52
CA CYS A 316 -33.94 15.04 -7.08
C CYS A 316 -34.79 13.95 -6.42
N LEU A 317 -34.14 13.01 -5.75
CA LEU A 317 -34.78 12.01 -4.90
C LEU A 317 -35.03 12.63 -3.52
N SER A 318 -36.24 13.14 -3.30
CA SER A 318 -36.63 13.75 -2.02
C SER A 318 -37.54 12.81 -1.24
N ALA A 319 -36.98 12.22 -0.18
CA ALA A 319 -37.70 11.31 0.71
C ALA A 319 -37.03 11.25 2.10
N PRO A 320 -37.77 10.89 3.16
CA PRO A 320 -37.20 10.73 4.51
C PRO A 320 -36.03 9.74 4.55
N SER A 321 -35.16 9.85 5.55
CA SER A 321 -34.09 8.87 5.78
C SER A 321 -34.66 7.47 5.94
N GLY A 322 -34.02 6.47 5.31
CA GLY A 322 -34.48 5.08 5.32
C GLY A 322 -35.53 4.70 4.27
N SER A 323 -35.92 5.62 3.39
CA SER A 323 -36.85 5.37 2.26
C SER A 323 -36.26 4.59 1.08
N GLY A 324 -34.96 4.27 1.11
CA GLY A 324 -34.29 3.53 0.04
C GLY A 324 -33.59 4.37 -1.03
N LYS A 325 -33.38 5.70 -0.82
CA LYS A 325 -32.67 6.58 -1.78
C LYS A 325 -31.30 6.03 -2.21
N THR A 326 -30.43 5.74 -1.24
CA THR A 326 -29.12 5.13 -1.48
C THR A 326 -29.22 3.79 -2.20
N THR A 327 -30.20 2.97 -1.83
CA THR A 327 -30.44 1.68 -2.48
C THR A 327 -30.88 1.85 -3.93
N LEU A 328 -31.71 2.86 -4.23
CA LEU A 328 -32.12 3.19 -5.60
C LEU A 328 -30.93 3.68 -6.42
N LEU A 329 -30.10 4.61 -5.88
CA LEU A 329 -28.89 5.07 -6.56
C LEU A 329 -27.92 3.92 -6.85
N LYS A 330 -27.70 3.01 -5.89
CA LYS A 330 -26.87 1.81 -6.09
C LYS A 330 -27.47 0.85 -7.14
N THR A 331 -28.79 0.77 -7.22
CA THR A 331 -29.49 -0.04 -8.25
C THR A 331 -29.33 0.58 -9.63
N ILE A 332 -29.49 1.90 -9.75
CA ILE A 332 -29.24 2.66 -10.99
C ILE A 332 -27.79 2.50 -11.44
N ALA A 333 -26.84 2.57 -10.50
CA ALA A 333 -25.41 2.38 -10.76
C ALA A 333 -25.03 0.94 -11.13
N GLY A 334 -25.96 -0.02 -11.04
CA GLY A 334 -25.72 -1.44 -11.29
C GLY A 334 -24.88 -2.15 -10.22
N ILE A 335 -24.70 -1.53 -9.04
CA ILE A 335 -24.00 -2.16 -7.90
C ILE A 335 -24.88 -3.26 -7.30
N ILE A 336 -26.19 -3.02 -7.28
CA ILE A 336 -27.21 -3.92 -6.74
C ILE A 336 -28.16 -4.27 -7.88
N GLU A 337 -28.41 -5.56 -8.09
CA GLU A 337 -29.47 -5.99 -9.01
C GLU A 337 -30.84 -5.79 -8.33
N PRO A 338 -31.85 -5.27 -9.05
CA PRO A 338 -33.20 -5.16 -8.51
C PRO A 338 -33.76 -6.54 -8.18
N LEU A 339 -34.58 -6.63 -7.12
CA LEU A 339 -35.28 -7.86 -6.72
C LEU A 339 -36.42 -8.20 -7.68
N ASP A 340 -37.03 -7.17 -8.26
CA ASP A 340 -38.08 -7.25 -9.29
C ASP A 340 -38.10 -5.93 -10.10
N GLY A 341 -38.75 -5.96 -11.26
CA GLY A 341 -38.80 -4.84 -12.19
C GLY A 341 -37.58 -4.77 -13.13
N ASN A 342 -37.48 -3.67 -13.89
CA ASN A 342 -36.39 -3.46 -14.84
C ASN A 342 -35.88 -2.02 -14.80
N ILE A 343 -34.57 -1.87 -14.99
CA ILE A 343 -33.90 -0.59 -15.15
C ILE A 343 -33.01 -0.59 -16.39
N GLU A 344 -33.23 0.40 -17.24
CA GLU A 344 -32.39 0.69 -18.39
C GLU A 344 -31.65 2.00 -18.09
N ALA A 345 -30.32 1.91 -17.96
CA ALA A 345 -29.50 3.06 -17.65
C ALA A 345 -28.15 3.00 -18.40
N PRO A 346 -27.52 4.16 -18.67
CA PRO A 346 -26.24 4.22 -19.37
C PRO A 346 -25.17 3.54 -18.53
N ALA A 347 -24.31 2.75 -19.17
CA ALA A 347 -23.33 2.02 -18.40
C ALA A 347 -22.18 2.93 -17.86
N SER A 348 -22.03 4.16 -18.37
CA SER A 348 -20.98 5.12 -17.96
C SER A 348 -21.53 6.10 -16.94
N MET A 349 -21.23 5.85 -15.67
CA MET A 349 -21.70 6.66 -14.54
C MET A 349 -20.54 7.08 -13.66
N SER A 350 -20.72 8.19 -12.96
CA SER A 350 -19.90 8.58 -11.82
C SER A 350 -20.77 8.73 -10.59
N MET A 351 -20.19 8.52 -9.41
CA MET A 351 -20.96 8.53 -8.17
C MET A 351 -20.18 9.11 -7.00
N GLU A 352 -20.85 9.97 -6.24
CA GLU A 352 -20.51 10.31 -4.86
C GLU A 352 -21.40 9.48 -3.92
N PHE A 353 -20.78 8.69 -3.05
CA PHE A 353 -21.48 7.78 -2.14
C PHE A 353 -21.85 8.49 -0.83
N GLN A 354 -22.83 8.00 -0.07
CA GLN A 354 -23.20 8.61 1.22
C GLN A 354 -22.02 8.68 2.22
N ASP A 355 -21.23 7.61 2.31
CA ASP A 355 -20.00 7.57 3.11
C ASP A 355 -18.79 7.96 2.24
N ALA A 356 -17.83 8.67 2.84
CA ALA A 356 -16.60 9.04 2.15
C ALA A 356 -15.76 7.81 1.78
N ARG A 357 -15.41 7.69 0.51
CA ARG A 357 -14.66 6.59 -0.10
C ARG A 357 -13.47 7.13 -0.88
N LEU A 358 -12.52 7.71 -0.17
CA LEU A 358 -11.23 8.13 -0.71
C LEU A 358 -10.18 7.07 -0.39
N ILE A 359 -9.06 7.11 -1.11
CA ILE A 359 -7.87 6.35 -0.71
C ILE A 359 -7.05 7.31 0.15
N ASP A 360 -7.09 7.09 1.46
CA ASP A 360 -6.60 8.05 2.46
C ASP A 360 -5.11 8.38 2.30
N GLU A 361 -4.30 7.40 1.90
CA GLU A 361 -2.85 7.58 1.70
C GLU A 361 -2.49 8.32 0.41
N LEU A 362 -3.47 8.55 -0.47
CA LEU A 362 -3.25 9.26 -1.74
C LEU A 362 -3.43 10.75 -1.61
N SER A 363 -2.68 11.48 -2.44
CA SER A 363 -2.94 12.90 -2.63
C SER A 363 -4.36 13.14 -3.15
N CYS A 364 -4.91 14.31 -2.85
CA CYS A 364 -6.22 14.72 -3.36
C CYS A 364 -6.27 14.64 -4.89
N VAL A 365 -5.20 15.10 -5.55
CA VAL A 365 -5.04 15.04 -7.00
C VAL A 365 -5.02 13.61 -7.53
N ASP A 366 -4.30 12.69 -6.88
CA ASP A 366 -4.23 11.30 -7.33
C ASP A 366 -5.58 10.57 -7.17
N ASN A 367 -6.36 10.91 -6.14
CA ASN A 367 -7.73 10.40 -5.96
C ASN A 367 -8.65 10.79 -7.12
N VAL A 368 -8.53 12.03 -7.61
CA VAL A 368 -9.32 12.53 -8.75
C VAL A 368 -8.80 11.92 -10.05
N LEU A 369 -7.49 12.03 -10.32
CA LEU A 369 -6.86 11.49 -11.53
C LEU A 369 -7.18 10.01 -11.74
N LEU A 370 -7.27 9.21 -10.68
CA LEU A 370 -7.55 7.78 -10.77
C LEU A 370 -8.80 7.44 -11.62
N VAL A 371 -9.81 8.31 -11.60
CA VAL A 371 -11.08 8.13 -12.31
C VAL A 371 -11.29 9.09 -13.49
N SER A 372 -10.48 10.14 -13.60
CA SER A 372 -10.57 11.15 -14.65
C SER A 372 -10.23 10.63 -16.04
N ALA A 373 -10.61 11.40 -17.05
CA ALA A 373 -10.17 11.16 -18.43
C ALA A 373 -8.64 11.25 -18.55
N ARG A 374 -8.08 10.61 -19.59
CA ARG A 374 -6.63 10.43 -19.74
C ARG A 374 -5.90 11.73 -20.10
N ASP A 375 -6.58 12.61 -20.81
CA ASP A 375 -6.15 13.92 -21.28
C ASP A 375 -6.08 14.96 -20.15
N LEU A 376 -6.91 14.83 -19.10
CA LEU A 376 -6.79 15.68 -17.92
C LEU A 376 -5.39 15.56 -17.31
N THR A 377 -4.69 16.68 -17.29
CA THR A 377 -3.38 16.87 -16.70
C THR A 377 -3.49 17.02 -15.18
N ARG A 378 -2.35 16.86 -14.50
CA ARG A 378 -2.26 17.06 -13.05
C ARG A 378 -2.66 18.48 -12.67
N ASP A 379 -2.18 19.45 -13.43
CA ASP A 379 -2.37 20.88 -13.15
C ASP A 379 -3.83 21.29 -13.34
N GLU A 380 -4.52 20.76 -14.36
CA GLU A 380 -5.97 20.95 -14.53
C GLU A 380 -6.76 20.38 -13.36
N VAL A 381 -6.39 19.18 -12.87
CA VAL A 381 -7.03 18.58 -11.69
C VAL A 381 -6.75 19.40 -10.42
N CYS A 382 -5.55 19.95 -10.25
CA CYS A 382 -5.28 20.89 -9.15
C CYS A 382 -6.24 22.09 -9.22
N GLY A 383 -6.41 22.68 -10.41
CA GLY A 383 -7.36 23.77 -10.62
C GLY A 383 -8.79 23.41 -10.22
N LEU A 384 -9.28 22.23 -10.65
CA LEU A 384 -10.61 21.73 -10.27
C LEU A 384 -10.79 21.57 -8.76
N ILE A 385 -9.73 21.15 -8.05
CA ILE A 385 -9.74 20.99 -6.58
C ILE A 385 -9.76 22.37 -5.90
N GLU A 386 -8.91 23.30 -6.35
CA GLU A 386 -8.75 24.64 -5.78
C GLU A 386 -9.99 25.54 -5.96
N GLU A 387 -10.90 25.19 -6.88
CA GLU A 387 -12.19 25.89 -7.03
C GLU A 387 -13.14 25.70 -5.84
N ILE A 388 -13.01 24.61 -5.07
CA ILE A 388 -13.96 24.25 -4.00
C ILE A 388 -13.28 23.90 -2.67
N LEU A 389 -11.97 23.66 -2.68
CA LEU A 389 -11.13 23.40 -1.52
C LEU A 389 -10.06 24.48 -1.35
N PRO A 390 -9.55 24.71 -0.13
CA PRO A 390 -8.48 25.66 0.10
C PRO A 390 -7.23 25.38 -0.75
N GLU A 391 -6.51 26.43 -1.12
CA GLU A 391 -5.21 26.32 -1.81
C GLU A 391 -4.25 25.39 -1.04
N GLN A 392 -3.34 24.73 -1.76
CA GLN A 392 -2.30 23.84 -1.23
C GLN A 392 -2.80 22.47 -0.70
N VAL A 393 -4.10 22.21 -0.72
CA VAL A 393 -4.67 20.90 -0.33
C VAL A 393 -4.47 19.82 -1.40
N ALA A 394 -4.29 20.22 -2.67
CA ALA A 394 -4.17 19.33 -3.81
C ALA A 394 -3.14 18.19 -3.63
N ASP A 395 -2.01 18.48 -3.00
CA ASP A 395 -0.92 17.51 -2.75
C ASP A 395 -1.03 16.79 -1.40
N ALA A 396 -1.90 17.24 -0.50
CA ALA A 396 -2.10 16.63 0.82
C ALA A 396 -2.78 15.27 0.69
N ALA A 397 -2.50 14.37 1.64
CA ALA A 397 -3.13 13.06 1.68
C ALA A 397 -4.63 13.20 2.01
N ALA A 398 -5.48 12.45 1.32
CA ALA A 398 -6.93 12.55 1.48
C ALA A 398 -7.42 12.24 2.91
N GLY A 399 -6.68 11.40 3.64
CA GLY A 399 -6.94 11.08 5.04
C GLY A 399 -6.65 12.25 6.01
N GLU A 400 -5.92 13.29 5.58
CA GLU A 400 -5.63 14.48 6.39
C GLU A 400 -6.75 15.53 6.32
N LEU A 401 -7.69 15.37 5.40
CA LEU A 401 -8.81 16.28 5.19
C LEU A 401 -9.87 16.16 6.29
N SER A 402 -10.53 17.27 6.61
CA SER A 402 -11.77 17.23 7.40
C SER A 402 -12.90 16.54 6.61
N GLY A 403 -13.91 15.99 7.30
CA GLY A 403 -15.02 15.29 6.63
C GLY A 403 -15.72 16.13 5.54
N GLY A 404 -15.94 17.43 5.79
CA GLY A 404 -16.50 18.34 4.79
C GLY A 404 -15.55 18.68 3.62
N GLN A 405 -14.23 18.56 3.82
CA GLN A 405 -13.25 18.66 2.73
C GLN A 405 -13.20 17.36 1.91
N GLN A 406 -13.25 16.20 2.56
CA GLN A 406 -13.35 14.90 1.88
C GLN A 406 -14.58 14.85 0.98
N ARG A 407 -15.73 15.31 1.48
CA ARG A 407 -16.98 15.40 0.71
C ARG A 407 -16.81 16.18 -0.60
N ARG A 408 -16.28 17.39 -0.49
CA ARG A 408 -16.04 18.25 -1.67
C ARG A 408 -15.02 17.64 -2.62
N LEU A 409 -14.00 16.93 -2.12
CA LEU A 409 -13.07 16.19 -2.98
C LEU A 409 -13.75 15.04 -3.73
N GLU A 410 -14.69 14.35 -3.11
CA GLU A 410 -15.49 13.31 -3.80
C GLU A 410 -16.38 13.88 -4.88
N LEU A 411 -16.99 15.04 -4.62
CA LEU A 411 -17.77 15.78 -5.61
C LEU A 411 -16.90 16.15 -6.83
N VAL A 412 -15.71 16.71 -6.60
CA VAL A 412 -14.72 16.98 -7.65
C VAL A 412 -14.40 15.70 -8.43
N ARG A 413 -14.13 14.60 -7.73
CA ARG A 413 -13.82 13.30 -8.34
C ARG A 413 -14.98 12.76 -9.19
N ALA A 414 -16.22 12.87 -8.72
CA ALA A 414 -17.40 12.41 -9.42
C ALA A 414 -17.65 13.23 -10.69
N LEU A 415 -17.46 14.55 -10.64
CA LEU A 415 -17.66 15.44 -11.78
C LEU A 415 -16.49 15.40 -12.78
N ALA A 416 -15.24 15.20 -12.32
CA ALA A 416 -14.06 15.07 -13.20
C ALA A 416 -14.01 13.73 -13.97
N ALA A 417 -14.82 12.75 -13.60
CA ALA A 417 -14.90 11.48 -14.31
C ALA A 417 -15.74 11.63 -15.60
N PRO A 418 -15.29 11.07 -16.75
CA PRO A 418 -16.04 11.12 -18.00
C PRO A 418 -17.21 10.14 -17.94
N SER A 419 -18.40 10.64 -17.61
CA SER A 419 -19.65 9.87 -17.42
C SER A 419 -20.83 10.50 -18.15
N SER A 420 -21.82 9.68 -18.52
CA SER A 420 -23.11 10.16 -19.07
C SER A 420 -24.08 10.61 -17.98
N VAL A 421 -23.93 10.02 -16.79
CA VAL A 421 -24.79 10.24 -15.62
C VAL A 421 -23.91 10.46 -14.39
N VAL A 422 -24.27 11.47 -13.60
CA VAL A 422 -23.68 11.74 -12.29
C VAL A 422 -24.70 11.38 -11.22
N LEU A 423 -24.31 10.57 -10.25
CA LEU A 423 -25.13 10.17 -9.11
C LEU A 423 -24.55 10.76 -7.83
N LEU A 424 -25.31 11.57 -7.10
CA LEU A 424 -24.84 12.20 -5.87
C LEU A 424 -25.73 11.79 -4.70
N ASP A 425 -25.17 11.07 -3.72
CA ASP A 425 -25.93 10.57 -2.57
C ASP A 425 -25.69 11.42 -1.31
N GLU A 426 -26.55 12.41 -1.05
CA GLU A 426 -26.46 13.40 0.03
C GLU A 426 -25.19 14.28 -0.03
N PRO A 427 -24.85 14.91 -1.18
CA PRO A 427 -23.56 15.61 -1.38
C PRO A 427 -23.37 16.81 -0.45
N PHE A 428 -24.45 17.37 0.09
CA PHE A 428 -24.41 18.55 0.97
C PHE A 428 -24.46 18.21 2.46
N ALA A 429 -24.55 16.93 2.82
CA ALA A 429 -24.66 16.52 4.22
C ALA A 429 -23.45 16.97 5.04
N GLY A 430 -23.74 17.65 6.17
CA GLY A 430 -22.71 18.12 7.10
C GLY A 430 -21.89 19.33 6.61
N LEU A 431 -22.24 19.92 5.46
CA LEU A 431 -21.65 21.17 4.99
C LEU A 431 -22.31 22.37 5.67
N ASP A 432 -21.52 23.42 5.92
CA ASP A 432 -22.07 24.74 6.26
C ASP A 432 -22.68 25.42 5.01
N ASP A 433 -23.46 26.48 5.21
CA ASP A 433 -24.19 27.16 4.13
C ASP A 433 -23.26 27.66 3.02
N ALA A 434 -22.05 28.13 3.37
CA ALA A 434 -21.08 28.63 2.41
C ALA A 434 -20.49 27.48 1.56
N ALA A 435 -20.11 26.37 2.20
CA ALA A 435 -19.61 25.18 1.52
C ALA A 435 -20.70 24.49 0.68
N ARG A 436 -21.96 24.47 1.15
CA ARG A 436 -23.10 24.00 0.35
C ARG A 436 -23.29 24.85 -0.91
N THR A 437 -23.29 26.18 -0.78
CA THR A 437 -23.44 27.09 -1.92
C THR A 437 -22.31 26.88 -2.94
N ALA A 438 -21.06 26.80 -2.46
CA ALA A 438 -19.91 26.52 -3.32
C ALA A 438 -20.03 25.16 -4.04
N ALA A 439 -20.58 24.14 -3.39
CA ALA A 439 -20.82 22.83 -4.00
C ALA A 439 -21.92 22.88 -5.08
N LEU A 440 -23.01 23.62 -4.85
CA LEU A 440 -24.06 23.83 -5.86
C LEU A 440 -23.51 24.56 -7.09
N ASP A 441 -22.80 25.67 -6.88
CA ASP A 441 -22.15 26.42 -7.97
C ASP A 441 -21.12 25.57 -8.73
N TYR A 442 -20.47 24.63 -8.04
CA TYR A 442 -19.54 23.70 -8.66
C TYR A 442 -20.28 22.65 -9.51
N ILE A 443 -21.38 22.10 -9.02
CA ILE A 443 -22.25 21.17 -9.77
C ILE A 443 -22.75 21.85 -11.04
N ASP A 444 -23.33 23.05 -10.95
CA ASP A 444 -23.89 23.77 -12.10
C ASP A 444 -22.85 23.99 -13.20
N ARG A 445 -21.64 24.43 -12.82
CA ARG A 445 -20.53 24.68 -13.76
C ARG A 445 -19.98 23.42 -14.40
N HIS A 446 -19.80 22.35 -13.64
CA HIS A 446 -19.10 21.15 -14.09
C HIS A 446 -20.03 20.02 -14.52
N LEU A 447 -21.35 20.13 -14.36
CA LEU A 447 -22.27 19.11 -14.87
C LEU A 447 -22.24 19.07 -16.41
N GLU A 448 -21.96 20.19 -17.08
CA GLU A 448 -21.75 20.30 -18.53
C GLU A 448 -22.87 19.66 -19.37
N GLY A 449 -24.10 19.74 -18.87
CA GLY A 449 -25.27 19.13 -19.53
C GLY A 449 -25.32 17.61 -19.44
N ARG A 450 -24.67 16.98 -18.46
CA ARG A 450 -24.87 15.55 -18.13
C ARG A 450 -26.16 15.35 -17.34
N THR A 451 -26.73 14.15 -17.39
CA THR A 451 -27.88 13.77 -16.55
C THR A 451 -27.42 13.66 -15.09
N LEU A 452 -28.17 14.25 -14.15
CA LEU A 452 -27.84 14.21 -12.71
C LEU A 452 -28.98 13.54 -11.94
N ILE A 453 -28.65 12.61 -11.06
CA ILE A 453 -29.57 12.16 -10.00
C ILE A 453 -28.95 12.48 -8.65
N ILE A 454 -29.64 13.28 -7.87
CA ILE A 454 -29.21 13.70 -6.55
C ILE A 454 -30.19 13.19 -5.49
N ALA A 455 -29.68 12.50 -4.48
CA ALA A 455 -30.45 12.22 -3.26
C ALA A 455 -30.14 13.28 -2.22
N THR A 456 -31.18 13.90 -1.68
CA THR A 456 -31.07 14.89 -0.61
C THR A 456 -32.33 14.87 0.24
N HIS A 457 -32.20 15.30 1.49
CA HIS A 457 -33.32 15.50 2.40
C HIS A 457 -33.83 16.95 2.39
N ASP A 458 -33.11 17.87 1.75
CA ASP A 458 -33.47 19.29 1.70
C ASP A 458 -34.14 19.64 0.36
N VAL A 459 -35.39 20.11 0.46
CA VAL A 459 -36.19 20.49 -0.71
C VAL A 459 -35.58 21.71 -1.42
N ARG A 460 -34.84 22.57 -0.70
CA ARG A 460 -34.18 23.76 -1.26
C ARG A 460 -33.19 23.40 -2.35
N ASP A 461 -32.51 22.27 -2.21
CA ASP A 461 -31.52 21.78 -3.18
C ASP A 461 -32.19 21.48 -4.54
N ALA A 462 -33.41 20.94 -4.52
CA ALA A 462 -34.16 20.64 -5.74
C ALA A 462 -34.53 21.93 -6.49
N ASP A 463 -34.99 22.93 -5.74
CA ASP A 463 -35.39 24.23 -6.31
C ASP A 463 -34.18 24.98 -6.88
N GLU A 464 -33.05 25.01 -6.16
CA GLU A 464 -31.82 25.67 -6.60
C GLU A 464 -31.20 25.01 -7.83
N LEU A 465 -31.32 23.68 -7.97
CA LEU A 465 -30.84 22.92 -9.14
C LEU A 465 -31.85 22.87 -10.29
N GLY A 466 -33.08 23.39 -10.13
CA GLY A 466 -34.14 23.28 -11.13
C GLY A 466 -34.53 21.82 -11.44
N ALA A 467 -34.46 20.95 -10.42
CA ALA A 467 -34.60 19.51 -10.57
C ALA A 467 -36.07 19.03 -10.59
N LEU A 468 -36.35 17.97 -11.34
CA LEU A 468 -37.57 17.18 -11.18
C LEU A 468 -37.52 16.46 -9.83
N VAL A 469 -38.62 16.47 -9.07
CA VAL A 469 -38.68 15.82 -7.76
C VAL A 469 -39.37 14.46 -7.86
N LEU A 470 -38.68 13.41 -7.44
CA LEU A 470 -39.25 12.06 -7.28
C LEU A 470 -39.32 11.70 -5.80
N SER A 471 -40.53 11.42 -5.33
CA SER A 471 -40.75 10.95 -3.96
C SER A 471 -40.80 9.43 -3.91
N ILE A 472 -40.00 8.84 -3.04
CA ILE A 472 -39.96 7.39 -2.80
C ILE A 472 -40.78 7.10 -1.54
N ALA A 473 -41.81 6.26 -1.66
CA ALA A 473 -42.51 5.72 -0.51
C ALA A 473 -41.71 4.54 0.05
N GLY A 474 -41.40 4.56 1.36
CA GLY A 474 -40.86 3.38 2.04
C GLY A 474 -41.88 2.23 2.03
N ALA A 475 -41.38 1.00 2.08
CA ALA A 475 -42.21 -0.20 2.14
C ALA A 475 -42.97 -0.33 3.47
#